data_AF-A0A0F6U4D9-F1
#
_entry.id   AF-A0A0F6U4D9-F1
#
_cell.length_a   1.000
_cell.length_b   1.000
_cell.length_c   1.000
_cell.angle_alpha   90.00
_cell.angle_beta   90.00
_cell.angle_gamma   90.00
#
_symmetry.space_group_name_H-M   'P 1'
#
loop_
_entity.id
_entity.type
_entity.pdbx_description
1 polymer ?
#
loop_
_entity_poly.entity_id
_entity_poly.type
_entity_poly.pdbx_seq_one_letter_code
_entity_poly.pdbx_strand_id
1 'polypeptide(L)'
;MTTTVQGLSQLNFASLSPAGGLFPSPIAWEDQAFYFLMLDRFSNGRENGYKDNEGNFVQSGTTLPYSPADAGNAVKTEADAARWREAGTKYVGGTLKGLESKIGY
;
A
#
# COMPACT_ATOMS: atom_id res chain seq x y z
N MET A 1 -3.34 -40.72 -8.65
CA MET A 1 -2.10 -40.82 -7.84
C MET A 1 -1.46 -39.44 -7.84
N THR A 2 -1.39 -38.79 -6.70
CA THR A 2 -0.75 -37.48 -6.57
C THR A 2 0.76 -37.69 -6.50
N THR A 3 1.46 -37.36 -7.59
CA THR A 3 2.92 -37.46 -7.63
C THR A 3 3.52 -36.49 -6.63
N THR A 4 4.17 -36.99 -5.59
CA THR A 4 4.90 -36.16 -4.63
C THR A 4 6.12 -35.58 -5.34
N VAL A 5 6.18 -34.25 -5.46
CA VAL A 5 7.33 -33.55 -6.02
C VAL A 5 8.51 -33.66 -5.04
N GLN A 6 9.61 -34.28 -5.46
CA GLN A 6 10.82 -34.48 -4.66
C GLN A 6 12.00 -33.62 -5.12
N GLY A 7 11.87 -32.91 -6.24
CA GLY A 7 12.93 -32.04 -6.75
C GLY A 7 12.44 -31.00 -7.76
N LEU A 8 13.22 -29.92 -7.92
CA LEU A 8 12.88 -28.79 -8.78
C LEU A 8 12.64 -29.18 -10.25
N SER A 9 13.35 -30.19 -10.76
CA SER A 9 13.20 -30.69 -12.13
C SER A 9 11.83 -31.33 -12.41
N GLN A 10 11.07 -31.68 -11.37
CA GLN A 10 9.73 -32.27 -11.48
C GLN A 10 8.63 -31.19 -11.47
N LEU A 11 8.98 -29.92 -11.26
CA LEU A 11 8.03 -28.81 -11.31
C LEU A 11 7.76 -28.42 -12.77
N ASN A 12 6.48 -28.37 -13.14
CA ASN A 12 6.06 -27.77 -14.39
C ASN A 12 5.92 -26.25 -14.21
N PHE A 13 7.00 -25.50 -14.40
CA PHE A 13 6.99 -24.04 -14.26
C PHE A 13 6.01 -23.32 -15.20
N ALA A 14 5.71 -23.90 -16.37
CA ALA A 14 4.71 -23.34 -17.29
C ALA A 14 3.31 -23.36 -16.67
N SER A 15 2.97 -24.40 -15.90
CA SER A 15 1.71 -24.46 -15.15
C SER A 15 1.64 -23.54 -13.92
N LEU A 16 2.78 -23.02 -13.47
CA LEU A 16 2.88 -22.11 -12.33
C LEU A 16 2.87 -20.63 -12.75
N SER A 17 2.87 -20.35 -14.05
CA SER A 17 2.82 -18.98 -14.55
C SER A 17 1.39 -18.42 -14.36
N PRO A 18 1.24 -17.24 -13.76
CA PRO A 18 -0.08 -16.64 -13.57
C PRO A 18 -0.75 -16.36 -14.91
N ALA A 19 -2.08 -16.50 -14.93
CA ALA A 19 -2.89 -16.14 -16.09
C ALA A 19 -2.71 -14.63 -16.37
N GLY A 20 -2.27 -14.29 -17.58
CA GLY A 20 -1.90 -12.91 -17.95
C GLY A 20 -0.40 -12.62 -17.96
N GLY A 21 0.44 -13.57 -17.53
CA GLY A 21 1.90 -13.43 -17.57
C GLY A 21 2.46 -12.68 -16.36
N LEU A 22 3.73 -12.30 -16.46
CA LEU A 22 4.47 -11.57 -15.43
C LEU A 22 4.78 -10.16 -15.95
N PHE A 23 4.86 -9.19 -15.05
CA PHE A 23 5.42 -7.87 -15.39
C PHE A 23 6.93 -8.01 -15.59
N PRO A 24 7.47 -7.57 -16.74
CA PRO A 24 8.90 -7.67 -17.00
C PRO A 24 9.68 -6.80 -16.00
N SER A 25 10.84 -7.28 -15.59
CA SER A 25 11.78 -6.44 -14.86
C SER A 25 12.25 -5.29 -15.75
N PRO A 26 12.52 -4.10 -15.18
CA PRO A 26 13.17 -3.03 -15.92
C PRO A 26 14.57 -3.48 -16.36
N ILE A 27 15.04 -2.93 -17.48
CA ILE A 27 16.38 -3.24 -18.04
C ILE A 27 17.49 -2.72 -17.11
N ALA A 28 17.24 -1.58 -16.47
CA ALA A 28 18.13 -0.88 -15.56
C ALA A 28 17.34 -0.45 -14.32
N TRP A 29 17.74 -0.92 -13.14
CA TRP A 29 17.08 -0.57 -11.87
C TRP A 29 17.55 0.79 -11.35
N GLU A 30 18.72 1.26 -11.79
CA GLU A 30 19.30 2.56 -11.47
C GLU A 30 18.44 3.74 -11.98
N ASP A 31 17.60 3.52 -12.99
CA ASP A 31 16.65 4.51 -13.53
C ASP A 31 15.29 4.50 -12.81
N GLN A 32 15.11 3.64 -11.78
CA GLN A 32 13.84 3.49 -11.07
C GLN A 32 13.88 4.19 -9.70
N ALA A 33 12.76 4.82 -9.34
CA ALA A 33 12.52 5.31 -7.99
C ALA A 33 11.67 4.29 -7.21
N PHE A 34 12.17 3.84 -6.06
CA PHE A 34 11.42 2.96 -5.18
C PHE A 34 10.71 3.73 -4.09
N TYR A 35 9.41 3.50 -3.96
CA TYR A 35 8.62 4.01 -2.84
C TYR A 35 8.40 2.88 -1.82
N PHE A 36 9.20 2.88 -0.76
CA PHE A 36 9.00 1.96 0.37
C PHE A 36 7.91 2.50 1.28
N LEU A 37 6.86 1.70 1.49
CA LEU A 37 5.73 2.08 2.34
C LEU A 37 5.32 0.95 3.27
N MET A 38 4.80 1.34 4.44
CA MET A 38 4.12 0.42 5.35
C MET A 38 2.64 0.37 4.96
N LEU A 39 2.20 -0.73 4.34
CA LEU A 39 0.85 -0.83 3.77
C LEU A 39 -0.24 -0.43 4.77
N ASP A 40 -0.16 -0.96 5.98
CA ASP A 40 -1.12 -0.70 7.06
C ASP A 40 -1.18 0.78 7.50
N ARG A 41 -0.12 1.54 7.27
CA ARG A 41 0.01 2.95 7.68
C ARG A 41 -0.13 3.93 6.50
N PHE A 42 -0.41 3.43 5.30
CA PHE A 42 -0.42 4.24 4.09
C PHE A 42 -1.80 4.79 3.77
N SER A 43 -2.77 3.93 3.46
CA SER A 43 -4.11 4.36 3.03
C SER A 43 -5.15 3.30 3.34
N ASN A 44 -6.25 3.70 3.98
CA ASN A 44 -7.42 2.86 4.20
C ASN A 44 -8.54 3.15 3.20
N GLY A 45 -8.30 4.02 2.21
CA GLY A 45 -9.26 4.37 1.15
C GLY A 45 -10.39 5.29 1.61
N ARG A 46 -10.26 5.95 2.77
CA ARG A 46 -11.28 6.88 3.30
C ARG A 46 -10.88 8.34 3.16
N GLU A 47 -9.79 8.64 2.47
CA GLU A 47 -9.36 10.01 2.22
C GLU A 47 -10.20 10.66 1.12
N ASN A 48 -10.44 11.96 1.26
CA ASN A 48 -11.11 12.79 0.26
C ASN A 48 -10.22 13.98 -0.12
N GLY A 49 -10.65 14.78 -1.09
CA GLY A 49 -9.95 15.99 -1.51
C GLY A 49 -8.64 15.75 -2.27
N TYR A 50 -8.45 14.55 -2.82
CA TYR A 50 -7.29 14.17 -3.63
C TYR A 50 -7.72 13.81 -5.07
N LYS A 51 -6.76 13.71 -6.00
CA LYS A 51 -7.01 13.22 -7.36
C LYS A 51 -6.77 11.71 -7.44
N ASP A 52 -7.71 10.98 -8.03
CA ASP A 52 -7.53 9.55 -8.32
C ASP A 52 -6.54 9.31 -9.48
N ASN A 53 -6.34 8.05 -9.83
CA ASN A 53 -5.38 7.64 -10.88
C ASN A 53 -5.77 8.17 -12.27
N GLU A 54 -7.05 8.49 -12.48
CA GLU A 54 -7.59 9.09 -13.70
C GLU A 54 -7.58 10.63 -13.65
N GLY A 55 -7.17 11.23 -12.52
CA GLY A 55 -7.07 12.67 -12.32
C GLY A 55 -8.37 13.34 -11.85
N ASN A 56 -9.42 12.58 -11.54
CA ASN A 56 -10.68 13.11 -11.02
C ASN A 56 -10.60 13.39 -9.52
N PHE A 57 -11.33 14.41 -9.05
CA PHE A 57 -11.38 14.73 -7.63
C PHE A 57 -12.28 13.77 -6.86
N VAL A 58 -11.70 13.09 -5.86
CA VAL A 58 -12.45 12.26 -4.91
C VAL A 58 -13.03 13.14 -3.82
N GLN A 59 -14.36 13.20 -3.74
CA GLN A 59 -15.08 14.00 -2.73
C GLN A 59 -15.69 13.15 -1.60
N SER A 60 -15.76 11.83 -1.79
CA SER A 60 -16.22 10.88 -0.79
C SER A 60 -15.10 10.53 0.20
N GLY A 61 -15.45 10.23 1.45
CA GLY A 61 -14.49 9.87 2.49
C GLY A 61 -14.59 10.76 3.73
N THR A 62 -13.91 10.36 4.79
CA THR A 62 -13.93 11.01 6.11
C THR A 62 -12.58 11.58 6.51
N THR A 63 -11.49 11.14 5.89
CA THR A 63 -10.14 11.64 6.17
C THR A 63 -9.85 12.83 5.26
N LEU A 64 -9.65 14.00 5.85
CA LEU A 64 -9.40 15.23 5.12
C LEU A 64 -7.92 15.32 4.67
N PRO A 65 -7.61 16.11 3.63
CA PRO A 65 -6.23 16.42 3.26
C PRO A 65 -5.45 17.02 4.43
N TYR A 66 -4.16 16.69 4.50
CA TYR A 66 -3.25 17.32 5.45
C TYR A 66 -3.24 18.84 5.27
N SER A 67 -3.31 19.56 6.38
CA SER A 67 -3.13 21.00 6.46
C SER A 67 -1.95 21.35 7.38
N PRO A 68 -1.36 22.55 7.25
CA PRO A 68 -0.33 22.99 8.19
C PRO A 68 -0.76 22.96 9.67
N ALA A 69 -2.06 23.03 9.97
CA ALA A 69 -2.57 22.94 11.34
C ALA A 69 -2.42 21.52 11.95
N ASP A 70 -2.30 20.50 11.10
CA ASP A 70 -2.09 19.10 11.51
C ASP A 70 -0.65 18.81 11.91
N ALA A 71 0.29 19.71 11.60
CA ALA A 71 1.69 19.57 12.00
C ALA A 71 1.82 19.30 13.51
N GLY A 72 2.51 18.21 13.84
CA GLY A 72 2.77 17.78 15.22
C GLY A 72 1.56 17.26 15.98
N ASN A 73 0.38 17.08 15.35
CA ASN A 73 -0.85 16.67 16.04
C ASN A 73 -0.75 15.33 16.79
N ALA A 74 0.15 14.45 16.38
CA ALA A 74 0.37 13.15 17.00
C ALA A 74 0.88 13.23 18.44
N VAL A 75 1.50 14.35 18.85
CA VAL A 75 2.16 14.50 20.16
C VAL A 75 1.89 15.86 20.83
N LYS A 76 0.85 16.60 20.41
CA LYS A 76 0.50 17.90 21.01
C LYS A 76 0.14 17.78 22.50
N THR A 77 -0.53 16.70 22.87
CA THR A 77 -0.85 16.35 24.26
C THR A 77 -0.40 14.93 24.58
N GLU A 78 -0.28 14.61 25.87
CA GLU A 78 0.01 13.24 26.31
C GLU A 78 -1.06 12.24 25.86
N ALA A 79 -2.32 12.67 25.77
CA ALA A 79 -3.39 11.83 25.25
C ALA A 79 -3.20 11.52 23.77
N ASP A 80 -2.74 12.48 22.97
CA ASP A 80 -2.43 12.27 21.54
C ASP A 80 -1.24 11.33 21.40
N ALA A 81 -0.17 11.58 22.16
CA ALA A 81 1.03 10.76 22.15
C ALA A 81 0.75 9.31 22.59
N ALA A 82 -0.13 9.11 23.58
CA ALA A 82 -0.57 7.79 24.00
C ALA A 82 -1.34 7.07 22.88
N ARG A 83 -2.27 7.76 22.19
CA ARG A 83 -2.99 7.18 21.04
C ARG A 83 -2.04 6.82 19.90
N TRP A 84 -1.04 7.65 19.63
CA TRP A 84 -0.04 7.37 18.59
C TRP A 84 0.82 6.14 18.91
N ARG A 85 1.30 6.01 20.16
CA ARG A 85 2.05 4.82 20.61
C ARG A 85 1.21 3.55 20.53
N GLU A 86 -0.05 3.62 20.97
CA GLU A 86 -0.99 2.51 20.91
C GLU A 86 -1.36 2.12 19.47
N ALA A 87 -1.42 3.08 18.53
CA ALA A 87 -1.55 2.76 17.12
C ALA A 87 -0.33 2.00 16.58
N GLY A 88 0.85 2.20 17.19
CA GLY A 88 2.09 1.52 16.89
C GLY A 88 2.05 0.00 17.10
N THR A 89 1.22 -0.49 18.01
CA THR A 89 1.18 -1.89 18.47
C THR A 89 0.16 -2.76 17.73
N LYS A 90 -0.60 -2.18 16.79
CA LYS A 90 -1.69 -2.84 16.06
C LYS A 90 -1.76 -2.41 14.60
N TYR A 91 -2.58 -3.14 13.85
CA TYR A 91 -3.01 -2.73 12.53
C TYR A 91 -3.95 -1.53 12.62
N VAL A 92 -3.72 -0.50 11.81
CA VAL A 92 -4.52 0.73 11.75
C VAL A 92 -5.35 0.84 10.48
N GLY A 93 -5.29 -0.17 9.61
CA GLY A 93 -6.32 -0.43 8.60
C GLY A 93 -5.94 -0.05 7.18
N GLY A 94 -4.65 0.17 6.89
CA GLY A 94 -4.20 0.35 5.51
C GLY A 94 -4.36 -0.94 4.68
N THR A 95 -4.73 -0.81 3.41
CA THR A 95 -5.11 -1.95 2.55
C THR A 95 -4.53 -1.84 1.14
N LEU A 96 -4.45 -2.97 0.42
CA LEU A 96 -4.05 -2.98 -0.99
C LEU A 96 -5.00 -2.14 -1.86
N LYS A 97 -6.30 -2.13 -1.57
CA LYS A 97 -7.28 -1.28 -2.27
C LYS A 97 -7.08 0.20 -1.97
N GLY A 98 -6.69 0.53 -0.74
CA GLY A 98 -6.29 1.88 -0.38
C GLY A 98 -5.00 2.32 -1.07
N LEU A 99 -4.03 1.42 -1.27
CA LEU A 99 -2.82 1.70 -2.04
C LEU A 99 -3.11 1.89 -3.54
N GLU A 100 -3.90 0.99 -4.13
CA GLU A 100 -4.28 1.03 -5.54
C GLU A 100 -4.93 2.37 -5.92
N SER A 101 -5.73 2.96 -5.04
CA SER A 101 -6.39 4.24 -5.29
C SER A 101 -5.47 5.47 -5.23
N LYS A 102 -4.17 5.29 -4.94
CA LYS A 102 -3.17 6.36 -4.76
C LYS A 102 -1.98 6.24 -5.69
N ILE A 103 -2.03 5.37 -6.70
CA ILE A 103 -0.92 5.17 -7.63
C ILE A 103 -0.63 6.44 -8.45
N GLY A 104 -1.66 7.26 -8.72
CA GLY A 104 -1.53 8.54 -9.41
C GLY A 104 -1.28 9.76 -8.52
N TYR A 105 -1.14 9.58 -7.20
CA TYR A 105 -0.81 10.65 -6.26
C TYR A 105 0.65 11.09 -6.41
#